data_AF-A0A0D1BSA3-F1
#
_entry.id   AF-A0A0D1BSA3-F1
#
_cell.length_a   1.000
_cell.length_b   1.000
_cell.length_c   1.000
_cell.angle_alpha   90.00
_cell.angle_beta   90.00
_cell.angle_gamma   90.00
#
_symmetry.space_group_name_H-M   'P 1'
#
loop_
_entity.id
_entity.type
_entity.pdbx_description
1 polymer ?
#
loop_
_entity_poly.entity_id
_entity_poly.type
_entity_poly.pdbx_seq_one_letter_code
_entity_poly.pdbx_strand_id
1 'polypeptide(L)' 'MDLFEIPPFVPVPSREVMFNLSIISVIIGICLIIVGLVLNNKNKKKNTAAWICITIGIVIIANHGIQLLFTIF' A
#
# COMPACT_ATOMS: atom_id res chain seq x y z
N MET A 1 0.89 5.65 -32.91
CA MET A 1 1.01 5.62 -31.44
C MET A 1 1.75 4.34 -31.13
N ASP A 2 3.07 4.43 -31.05
CA ASP A 2 3.91 3.28 -30.76
C ASP A 2 3.59 2.83 -29.34
N LEU A 3 2.96 1.65 -29.21
CA LEU A 3 2.79 0.99 -27.93
C LEU A 3 4.19 0.80 -27.36
N PHE A 4 4.47 1.38 -26.19
CA PHE A 4 5.68 1.09 -25.44
C PHE A 4 5.61 -0.37 -24.97
N GLU A 5 6.11 -1.29 -25.80
CA GLU A 5 6.28 -2.69 -25.42
C GLU A 5 7.42 -2.79 -24.42
N ILE A 6 7.13 -3.38 -23.26
CA ILE A 6 8.14 -3.61 -22.23
C ILE A 6 9.16 -4.59 -22.81
N PRO A 7 10.46 -4.26 -22.81
CA PRO A 7 11.46 -5.14 -23.37
C PRO A 7 11.49 -6.49 -22.61
N PRO A 8 11.68 -7.62 -23.31
CA PRO A 8 11.49 -8.97 -22.76
C PRO A 8 12.48 -9.34 -21.64
N PHE A 9 13.52 -8.54 -21.43
CA PHE A 9 14.48 -8.72 -20.34
C PHE A 9 14.06 -8.06 -19.02
N VAL A 10 12.98 -7.26 -18.99
CA VAL A 10 12.47 -6.67 -17.76
C VAL A 10 11.52 -7.67 -17.11
N PRO A 11 11.89 -8.30 -15.99
CA PRO A 11 11.02 -9.25 -15.32
C PRO A 11 9.83 -8.48 -14.70
N VAL A 12 8.66 -8.59 -15.32
CA VAL A 12 7.42 -8.10 -14.75
C VAL A 12 6.78 -9.24 -13.96
N PRO A 13 6.46 -9.05 -12.66
CA PRO A 13 5.77 -10.07 -11.88
C PRO A 13 4.47 -10.48 -12.56
N SER A 14 4.10 -11.76 -12.47
CA SER A 14 2.82 -12.22 -12.99
C SER A 14 1.67 -11.51 -12.28
N ARG A 15 0.50 -11.44 -12.94
CA ARG A 15 -0.71 -10.84 -12.36
C ARG A 15 -1.06 -11.44 -11.00
N GLU A 16 -0.92 -12.76 -10.86
CA GLU A 16 -1.16 -13.49 -9.61
C GLU A 16 -0.20 -13.03 -8.49
N VAL A 17 1.09 -12.88 -8.81
CA VAL A 17 2.09 -12.38 -7.86
C VAL A 17 1.77 -10.93 -7.47
N MET A 18 1.43 -10.07 -8.43
CA MET A 18 1.05 -8.68 -8.14
C MET A 18 -0.21 -8.59 -7.26
N PHE A 19 -1.21 -9.45 -7.51
CA PHE A 19 -2.44 -9.51 -6.73
C PHE A 19 -2.16 -9.93 -5.27
N ASN A 20 -1.37 -10.99 -5.07
CA ASN A 20 -0.98 -11.46 -3.74
C ASN A 20 -0.19 -10.38 -2.97
N LEU A 21 0.76 -9.71 -3.64
CA LEU A 21 1.52 -8.60 -3.07
C LEU A 21 0.61 -7.44 -2.66
N SER A 22 -0.41 -7.14 -3.48
CA SER A 22 -1.37 -6.07 -3.20
C SER A 22 -2.19 -6.37 -1.94
N ILE A 23 -2.71 -7.60 -1.81
CA ILE A 23 -3.46 -8.02 -0.61
C ILE A 23 -2.60 -7.91 0.65
N ILE A 24 -1.39 -8.48 0.62
CA ILE A 24 -0.48 -8.45 1.78
C ILE A 24 -0.16 -6.99 2.15
N SER A 25 0.08 -6.15 1.15
CA SER A 25 0.40 -4.73 1.37
C SER A 25 -0.78 -3.96 1.99
N VAL A 26 -2.02 -4.22 1.55
CA VAL A 26 -3.22 -3.62 2.18
C VAL A 26 -3.34 -4.03 3.64
N ILE A 27 -3.11 -5.31 3.98
CA ILE A 27 -3.13 -5.79 5.37
C ILE A 27 -2.09 -5.03 6.20
N ILE A 28 -0.86 -4.88 5.69
CA ILE A 28 0.19 -4.12 6.37
C ILE A 28 -0.22 -2.65 6.56
N GLY A 29 -0.81 -2.03 5.53
CA GLY A 29 -1.30 -0.66 5.59
C GLY A 29 -2.35 -0.46 6.69
N ILE A 30 -3.31 -1.40 6.82
CA ILE A 30 -4.32 -1.39 7.89
C ILE A 30 -3.66 -1.50 9.26
N CYS A 31 -2.71 -2.43 9.43
CA CYS A 31 -1.97 -2.59 10.68
C CYS A 31 -1.21 -1.31 11.08
N LEU A 32 -0.57 -0.63 10.13
CA LEU A 32 0.14 0.63 10.39
C LEU A 32 -0.80 1.73 10.85
N ILE A 33 -1.99 1.85 10.26
CA ILE A 33 -3.00 2.82 10.69
C ILE A 33 -3.45 2.51 12.12
N ILE A 34 -3.76 1.25 12.44
CA ILE A 34 -4.19 0.84 13.79
C ILE A 34 -3.10 1.17 14.82
N VAL A 35 -1.85 0.78 14.55
CA VAL A 35 -0.72 1.06 15.44
C VAL A 35 -0.51 2.57 15.60
N GLY A 36 -0.56 3.33 14.50
CA GLY A 36 -0.44 4.78 14.54
C GLY A 36 -1.56 5.45 15.35
N LEU A 37 -2.80 5.00 15.22
CA LEU A 37 -3.92 5.49 16.03
C LEU A 37 -3.73 5.16 17.51
N VAL A 38 -3.30 3.94 17.86
CA VAL A 38 -3.01 3.54 19.24
C VAL A 38 -1.88 4.38 19.83
N LEU A 39 -0.81 4.62 19.08
CA LEU A 39 0.34 5.44 19.51
C LEU A 39 -0.01 6.92 19.69
N ASN A 40 -0.86 7.45 18.81
CA ASN A 40 -1.35 8.82 18.88
C ASN A 40 -2.31 9.01 20.07
N ASN A 41 -3.14 8.01 20.38
CA ASN A 41 -4.07 8.08 21.51
C ASN A 41 -3.35 7.98 22.87
N LYS A 42 -2.26 7.20 22.96
CA LYS A 42 -1.47 7.06 24.20
C LYS A 42 -0.66 8.30 24.57
N ASN A 43 -0.32 9.16 23.61
CA ASN A 43 0.49 10.35 23.85
C ASN A 43 -0.35 11.61 23.66
N LYS A 44 -0.54 12.39 24.74
CA LYS A 44 -1.26 13.68 24.67
C LYS A 44 -0.53 14.76 23.86
N LYS A 45 0.75 14.54 23.53
CA LYS A 45 1.52 15.37 22.59
C LYS A 45 1.47 14.75 21.21
N LYS A 46 1.42 15.60 20.18
CA LYS A 46 1.57 15.20 18.76
C LYS A 46 2.77 14.28 18.62
N ASN A 47 2.51 13.01 18.34
CA ASN A 47 3.54 12.02 18.08
C ASN A 47 3.77 11.96 16.57
N THR A 48 4.85 12.60 16.10
CA THR A 48 5.22 12.63 14.68
C THR A 48 5.34 11.22 14.10
N ALA A 49 5.90 10.27 14.85
CA ALA A 49 6.02 8.89 14.39
C ALA A 49 4.65 8.23 14.19
N ALA A 50 3.69 8.49 15.09
CA ALA A 50 2.33 7.99 14.95
C ALA A 50 1.65 8.54 13.69
N TRP A 51 1.81 9.83 13.41
CA TRP A 51 1.31 10.45 12.18
C TRP A 51 1.98 9.90 10.93
N ILE A 52 3.30 9.69 10.95
CA ILE A 52 4.04 9.07 9.84
C ILE A 52 3.49 7.65 9.56
N CYS A 53 3.28 6.82 10.59
CA CYS A 53 2.69 5.49 10.43
C CYS A 53 1.30 5.54 9.78
N ILE A 54 0.44 6.45 10.23
CA ILE A 54 -0.90 6.63 9.65
C ILE A 54 -0.80 7.05 8.18
N THR A 55 0.04 8.05 7.88
CA THR A 55 0.21 8.56 6.51
C THR A 55 0.75 7.48 5.57
N ILE A 56 1.79 6.73 5.99
CA ILE A 56 2.34 5.62 5.20
C ILE A 56 1.25 4.55 4.97
N GLY A 57 0.50 4.18 6.01
CA GLY A 57 -0.59 3.21 5.89
C GLY A 57 -1.67 3.65 4.90
N ILE A 58 -2.08 4.92 4.92
CA ILE A 58 -3.05 5.48 3.96
C ILE A 58 -2.52 5.40 2.53
N VAL A 59 -1.27 5.79 2.30
CA VAL A 59 -0.65 5.75 0.96
C VAL A 59 -0.59 4.32 0.42
N ILE A 60 -0.20 3.35 1.25
CA ILE A 60 -0.15 1.93 0.87
C ILE A 60 -1.55 1.43 0.49
N ILE A 61 -2.56 1.69 1.33
CA ILE A 61 -3.94 1.26 1.06
C ILE A 61 -4.49 1.93 -0.20
N ALA A 62 -4.23 3.21 -0.41
CA ALA A 62 -4.69 3.90 -1.61
C ALA A 62 -4.07 3.28 -2.87
N ASN A 63 -2.74 3.08 -2.88
CA ASN A 63 -2.03 2.51 -4.03
C ASN A 63 -2.50 1.08 -4.34
N HIS A 64 -2.42 0.20 -3.35
CA HIS A 64 -2.74 -1.22 -3.54
C HIS A 64 -4.25 -1.49 -3.63
N GLY A 65 -5.06 -0.68 -2.97
CA GLY A 65 -6.52 -0.72 -3.09
C GLY A 65 -6.99 -0.34 -4.49
N ILE A 66 -6.40 0.70 -5.10
CA ILE A 66 -6.64 1.03 -6.51
C ILE A 66 -6.21 -0.12 -7.41
N GLN A 67 -5.02 -0.69 -7.18
CA GLN A 67 -4.49 -1.81 -7.95
C GLN A 67 -5.40 -3.05 -7.88
N LEU A 68 -5.97 -3.33 -6.71
CA LEU A 68 -6.96 -4.39 -6.50
C LEU A 68 -8.28 -4.07 -7.23
N LEU A 69 -8.77 -2.83 -7.13
CA LEU A 69 -10.01 -2.42 -7.78
C LEU A 69 -9.94 -2.59 -9.30
N PHE A 70 -8.87 -2.11 -9.94
CA PHE A 70 -8.66 -2.27 -11.39
C PHE A 70 -8.19 -3.66 -11.83
N THR A 71 -7.87 -4.55 -10.90
CA THR A 71 -7.61 -5.97 -11.21
C THR A 71 -8.89 -6.81 -11.13
N ILE A 72 -9.84 -6.38 -10.29
CA ILE A 72 -11.12 -7.06 -10.05
C ILE A 72 -12.19 -6.64 -11.07
N PHE A 73 -12.16 -5.39 -11.55
CA PHE A 73 -13.00 -4.86 -12.64
C PHE A 73 -12.28 -4.95 -13.99
#